data_AF-A0A7C3GCY1-F1
#
_entry.id   AF-A0A7C3GCY1-F1
#
_cell.length_a   1.000
_cell.length_b   1.000
_cell.length_c   1.000
_cell.angle_alpha   90.00
_cell.angle_beta   90.00
_cell.angle_gamma   90.00
#
_symmetry.space_group_name_H-M   'P 1'
#
loop_
_entity.id
_entity.type
_entity.pdbx_description
1 polymer ?
#
loop_
_entity_poly.entity_id
_entity_poly.type
_entity_poly.pdbx_seq_one_letter_code
_entity_poly.pdbx_strand_id
1 'polypeptide(L)'
;LQKQARAISAATVKISSRHNRTERLDNIFLHPVWGVIILAVILTVMFQAVYAWSGPAMDMIEAGTGAVGHFVGSLLPDGLLKSLIVDGVIAGVGAVIVFLPQILILFAFIIALEASGYMARAAFLVDTLMAKVGLSGRAFIPLLSSFACAIPGIMAARTIESEKDRLTTIMIAPLMTCSARLPVYVIIIGAFIPKAKIGVFNQQGLVMLALYCAGIVFALLAALVLKKTVTKGNVPPLLLELPSYKRPSMKDFGLGLWQRARIFMTRAGRIILPASIVVWFLSTFPNNDGKIHDSFAGMLGRFIEPILAPIGFNLEMSISLIPAMAAREIAVSTLAIVYNAGSADETQALGAALVSDWTMPMALAFLAWFVFAPQCISTLAITRKETNSWKWPMFMFSYLFILAYIAAGLTFWLATWAGL
;
A
#
# COMPACT_ATOMS: atom_id res chain seq x y z
N LEU A 1 8.81 -57.94 3.14
CA LEU A 1 7.67 -57.06 3.51
C LEU A 1 7.66 -55.73 2.75
N GLN A 2 8.56 -54.76 2.97
CA GLN A 2 8.52 -53.46 2.25
C GLN A 2 8.64 -53.57 0.71
N LYS A 3 9.47 -54.49 0.21
CA LYS A 3 9.58 -54.77 -1.24
C LYS A 3 8.28 -55.32 -1.84
N GLN A 4 7.63 -56.24 -1.12
CA GLN A 4 6.32 -56.79 -1.52
C GLN A 4 5.23 -55.73 -1.43
N ALA A 5 5.21 -54.91 -0.38
CA ALA A 5 4.28 -53.79 -0.25
C ALA A 5 4.41 -52.80 -1.42
N ARG A 6 5.63 -52.44 -1.83
CA ARG A 6 5.88 -51.59 -3.01
C ARG A 6 5.49 -52.25 -4.33
N ALA A 7 5.72 -53.56 -4.47
CA ALA A 7 5.32 -54.30 -5.67
C ALA A 7 3.80 -54.38 -5.81
N ILE A 8 3.10 -54.65 -4.70
CA ILE A 8 1.63 -54.67 -4.65
C ILE A 8 1.08 -53.26 -4.92
N SER A 9 1.64 -52.21 -4.31
CA SER A 9 1.21 -50.83 -4.57
C SER A 9 1.44 -50.43 -6.03
N ALA A 10 2.58 -50.79 -6.63
CA ALA A 10 2.84 -50.48 -8.04
C ALA A 10 1.88 -51.22 -9.00
N ALA A 11 1.47 -52.44 -8.66
CA ALA A 11 0.54 -53.23 -9.46
C ALA A 11 -0.93 -52.79 -9.30
N THR A 12 -1.30 -52.18 -8.17
CA THR A 12 -2.70 -51.83 -7.84
C THR A 12 -2.99 -50.34 -7.94
N VAL A 13 -2.01 -49.47 -7.68
CA VAL A 13 -2.14 -48.03 -7.81
C VAL A 13 -1.95 -47.66 -9.28
N LYS A 14 -3.05 -47.59 -10.03
CA LYS A 14 -3.07 -46.88 -11.31
C LYS A 14 -2.93 -45.38 -11.02
N ILE A 15 -1.72 -44.85 -11.17
CA ILE A 15 -1.50 -43.41 -11.17
C ILE A 15 -2.33 -42.82 -12.32
N SER A 16 -3.43 -42.13 -11.98
CA SER A 16 -4.32 -41.51 -12.95
C SER A 16 -3.54 -40.58 -13.88
N SER A 17 -3.86 -40.55 -15.18
CA SER A 17 -3.23 -39.64 -16.16
C SER A 17 -3.34 -38.14 -15.78
N ARG A 18 -4.26 -37.81 -14.85
CA ARG A 18 -4.38 -36.49 -14.23
C ARG A 18 -3.14 -36.09 -13.43
N HIS A 19 -2.42 -37.06 -12.85
CA HIS A 19 -1.14 -36.84 -12.17
C HIS A 19 -0.07 -36.35 -13.17
N ASN A 20 0.01 -36.96 -14.37
CA ASN A 20 1.01 -36.58 -15.38
C ASN A 20 0.89 -35.13 -15.87
N ARG A 21 -0.32 -34.54 -15.95
CA ARG A 21 -0.47 -33.13 -16.36
C ARG A 21 -0.09 -32.17 -15.24
N THR A 22 -0.50 -32.45 -14.02
CA THR A 22 -0.14 -31.65 -12.84
C THR A 22 1.36 -31.69 -12.60
N GLU A 23 1.98 -32.86 -12.71
CA GLU A 23 3.43 -33.05 -12.53
C GLU A 23 4.25 -32.34 -13.62
N ARG A 24 3.81 -32.36 -14.89
CA ARG A 24 4.44 -31.56 -15.96
C ARG A 24 4.34 -30.06 -15.72
N LEU A 25 3.20 -29.57 -15.25
CA LEU A 25 3.02 -28.16 -14.92
C LEU A 25 3.85 -27.78 -13.69
N ASP A 26 3.88 -28.63 -12.66
CA ASP A 26 4.68 -28.42 -11.45
C ASP A 26 6.18 -28.42 -11.79
N ASN A 27 6.67 -29.23 -12.73
CA ASN A 27 8.06 -29.17 -13.20
C ASN A 27 8.44 -27.80 -13.81
N ILE A 28 7.48 -27.08 -14.39
CA ILE A 28 7.71 -25.74 -14.94
C ILE A 28 7.55 -24.69 -13.84
N PHE A 29 6.44 -24.75 -13.08
CA PHE A 29 6.08 -23.76 -12.08
C PHE A 29 6.90 -23.85 -10.79
N LEU A 30 7.46 -25.00 -10.44
CA LEU A 30 8.31 -25.19 -9.25
C LEU A 30 9.80 -25.17 -9.57
N HIS A 31 10.18 -25.01 -10.84
CA HIS A 31 11.59 -24.90 -11.21
C HIS A 31 12.22 -23.67 -10.54
N PRO A 32 13.43 -23.77 -9.96
CA PRO A 32 14.05 -22.68 -9.19
C PRO A 32 14.23 -21.38 -10.00
N VAL A 33 14.46 -21.49 -11.31
CA VAL A 33 14.57 -20.33 -12.22
C VAL A 33 13.24 -20.02 -12.91
N TRP A 34 12.71 -20.93 -13.74
CA TRP A 34 11.45 -20.71 -14.48
C TRP A 34 10.24 -20.44 -13.58
N GLY A 35 10.14 -21.08 -12.41
CA GLY A 35 9.07 -20.82 -11.45
C GLY A 35 9.10 -19.38 -10.93
N VAL A 36 10.29 -18.88 -10.60
CA VAL A 36 10.48 -17.49 -10.15
C VAL A 36 10.22 -16.49 -11.29
N ILE A 37 10.64 -16.80 -12.52
CA ILE A 37 10.35 -15.96 -13.69
C ILE A 37 8.84 -15.92 -13.96
N ILE A 38 8.17 -17.07 -13.96
CA ILE A 38 6.71 -17.13 -14.18
C ILE A 38 5.97 -16.40 -13.06
N LEU A 39 6.41 -16.59 -11.80
CA LEU A 39 5.87 -15.84 -10.68
C LEU A 39 6.03 -14.33 -10.94
N ALA A 40 7.23 -13.86 -11.26
CA ALA A 40 7.49 -12.45 -11.56
C ALA A 40 6.62 -11.93 -12.71
N VAL A 41 6.42 -12.71 -13.78
CA VAL A 41 5.54 -12.35 -14.90
C VAL A 41 4.08 -12.26 -14.45
N ILE A 42 3.57 -13.25 -13.72
CA ILE A 42 2.19 -13.24 -13.20
C ILE A 42 1.97 -12.02 -12.30
N LEU A 43 2.93 -11.72 -11.42
CA LEU A 43 2.87 -10.55 -10.56
C LEU A 43 2.93 -9.26 -11.36
N THR A 44 3.78 -9.18 -12.37
CA THR A 44 3.87 -8.02 -13.26
C THR A 44 2.55 -7.78 -13.99
N VAL A 45 1.94 -8.83 -14.55
CA VAL A 45 0.63 -8.74 -15.21
C VAL A 45 -0.45 -8.30 -14.23
N MET A 46 -0.46 -8.87 -13.02
CA MET A 46 -1.40 -8.48 -11.97
C MET A 46 -1.24 -7.00 -11.60
N PHE A 47 -0.03 -6.53 -11.32
CA PHE A 47 0.22 -5.12 -10.96
C PHE A 47 -0.07 -4.17 -12.13
N GLN A 48 0.29 -4.56 -13.35
CA GLN A 48 0.00 -3.76 -14.53
C GLN A 48 -1.50 -3.66 -14.79
N ALA A 49 -2.25 -4.76 -14.65
CA ALA A 49 -3.71 -4.75 -14.77
C ALA A 49 -4.35 -3.91 -13.66
N VAL A 50 -3.86 -4.02 -12.42
CA VAL A 50 -4.32 -3.18 -11.31
C VAL A 50 -4.13 -1.71 -11.68
N TYR A 51 -2.94 -1.28 -12.08
CA TYR A 51 -2.67 0.13 -12.38
C TYR A 51 -3.36 0.63 -13.65
N ALA A 52 -3.18 -0.07 -14.77
CA ALA A 52 -3.67 0.36 -16.08
C ALA A 52 -5.20 0.33 -16.18
N TRP A 53 -5.87 -0.58 -15.47
CA TRP A 53 -7.33 -0.66 -15.49
C TRP A 53 -7.98 0.08 -14.32
N SER A 54 -7.34 0.19 -13.15
CA SER A 54 -7.92 0.95 -12.05
C SER A 54 -7.83 2.45 -12.29
N GLY A 55 -6.75 2.98 -12.89
CA GLY A 55 -6.56 4.41 -13.12
C GLY A 55 -7.76 5.07 -13.82
N PRO A 56 -8.11 4.66 -15.05
CA PRO A 56 -9.26 5.24 -15.76
C PRO A 56 -10.59 5.08 -15.01
N ALA A 57 -10.77 3.98 -14.28
CA ALA A 57 -11.97 3.75 -13.47
C ALA A 57 -12.02 4.67 -12.23
N MET A 58 -10.87 4.94 -11.61
CA MET A 58 -10.70 5.88 -10.50
C MET A 58 -11.00 7.30 -10.97
N ASP A 59 -10.40 7.72 -12.08
CA ASP A 59 -10.60 9.05 -12.66
C ASP A 59 -12.08 9.29 -13.02
N MET A 60 -12.77 8.27 -13.55
CA MET A 60 -14.20 8.37 -13.86
C MET A 60 -15.05 8.53 -12.60
N ILE A 61 -14.71 7.85 -11.51
CA ILE A 61 -15.41 7.98 -10.23
C ILE A 61 -15.11 9.36 -9.62
N GLU A 62 -13.86 9.82 -9.67
CA GLU A 62 -13.44 11.13 -9.17
C GLU A 62 -14.18 12.23 -9.91
N ALA A 63 -14.18 12.22 -11.26
CA ALA A 63 -14.94 13.14 -12.09
C ALA A 63 -16.45 13.09 -11.79
N GLY A 64 -17.02 11.90 -11.61
CA GLY A 64 -18.42 11.73 -11.25
C GLY A 64 -18.77 12.32 -9.88
N THR A 65 -17.93 12.06 -8.87
CA THR A 65 -18.11 12.61 -7.52
C THR A 65 -17.89 14.11 -7.46
N GLY A 66 -16.93 14.63 -8.24
CA GLY A 66 -16.71 16.06 -8.43
C GLY A 66 -17.90 16.75 -9.10
N ALA A 67 -18.47 16.15 -10.16
CA ALA A 67 -19.67 16.67 -10.83
C ALA A 67 -20.87 16.73 -9.87
N VAL A 68 -21.07 15.69 -9.04
CA VAL A 68 -22.09 15.69 -7.98
C VAL A 68 -21.79 16.78 -6.94
N GLY A 69 -20.53 16.95 -6.54
CA GLY A 69 -20.09 18.02 -5.64
C GLY A 69 -20.41 19.42 -6.18
N HIS A 70 -20.10 19.69 -7.44
CA HIS A 70 -20.42 20.96 -8.11
C HIS A 70 -21.93 21.18 -8.25
N PHE A 71 -22.70 20.15 -8.60
CA PHE A 71 -24.15 20.24 -8.71
C PHE A 71 -24.81 20.53 -7.36
N VAL A 72 -24.38 19.86 -6.29
CA VAL A 72 -24.88 20.15 -4.93
C VAL A 72 -24.41 21.52 -4.46
N GLY A 73 -23.18 21.90 -4.80
CA GLY A 73 -22.59 23.20 -4.45
C GLY A 73 -23.23 24.39 -5.17
N SER A 74 -23.85 24.21 -6.33
CA SER A 74 -24.58 25.27 -7.03
C SER A 74 -26.01 25.47 -6.50
N LEU A 75 -26.57 24.47 -5.83
CA LEU A 75 -27.88 24.54 -5.17
C LEU A 75 -27.81 25.14 -3.76
N LEU A 76 -26.62 25.15 -3.15
CA LEU A 76 -26.42 25.63 -1.78
C LEU A 76 -25.77 27.02 -1.77
N PRO A 77 -26.23 27.93 -0.89
CA PRO A 77 -25.56 29.22 -0.69
C PRO A 77 -24.15 29.00 -0.13
N ASP A 78 -23.26 29.95 -0.42
CA ASP A 78 -21.88 29.91 0.08
C ASP A 78 -21.88 30.00 1.62
N GLY A 79 -21.25 29.02 2.25
CA GLY A 79 -21.21 28.92 3.71
C GLY A 79 -20.66 27.58 4.19
N LEU A 80 -20.58 27.43 5.52
CA LEU A 80 -20.05 26.23 6.17
C LEU A 80 -20.80 24.94 5.80
N LEU A 81 -22.11 25.03 5.55
CA LEU A 81 -22.93 23.88 5.18
C LEU A 81 -22.57 23.35 3.79
N LYS A 82 -22.29 24.24 2.83
CA LYS A 82 -21.82 23.87 1.49
C LYS A 82 -20.47 23.17 1.57
N SER A 83 -19.50 23.74 2.29
CA SER A 83 -18.17 23.12 2.42
C SER A 83 -18.23 21.78 3.18
N LEU A 84 -19.04 21.65 4.24
CA LEU A 84 -19.19 20.37 4.94
C LEU A 84 -19.76 19.29 4.02
N ILE A 85 -20.78 19.61 3.22
CA ILE A 85 -21.43 18.65 2.35
C ILE A 85 -20.53 18.29 1.16
N VAL A 86 -19.93 19.28 0.50
CA VAL A 86 -19.10 19.06 -0.70
C VAL A 86 -17.73 18.51 -0.32
N ASP A 87 -16.97 19.21 0.52
CA ASP A 87 -15.58 18.89 0.84
C ASP A 87 -15.45 17.85 1.96
N GLY A 88 -16.41 17.79 2.89
CA GLY A 88 -16.40 16.83 3.98
C GLY A 88 -17.03 15.49 3.60
N VAL A 89 -18.28 15.52 3.14
CA VAL A 89 -19.10 14.32 2.92
C VAL A 89 -18.95 13.77 1.51
N ILE A 90 -19.18 14.57 0.46
CA ILE A 90 -19.15 14.09 -0.93
C ILE A 90 -17.73 13.68 -1.31
N ALA A 91 -16.72 14.52 -1.03
CA ALA A 91 -15.32 14.14 -1.24
C ALA A 91 -14.92 12.92 -0.39
N GLY A 92 -15.41 12.83 0.85
CA GLY A 92 -15.18 11.67 1.72
C GLY A 92 -15.76 10.36 1.17
N VAL A 93 -16.99 10.39 0.65
CA VAL A 93 -17.63 9.25 -0.02
C VAL A 93 -16.90 8.93 -1.33
N GLY A 94 -16.50 9.96 -2.08
CA GLY A 94 -15.71 9.82 -3.31
C GLY A 94 -14.41 9.07 -3.04
N ALA A 95 -13.64 9.49 -2.03
CA ALA A 95 -12.41 8.80 -1.62
C ALA A 95 -12.64 7.30 -1.31
N VAL A 96 -13.76 6.95 -0.66
CA VAL A 96 -14.09 5.54 -0.41
C VAL A 96 -14.36 4.77 -1.71
N ILE A 97 -15.16 5.34 -2.62
CA ILE A 97 -15.59 4.65 -3.84
C ILE A 97 -14.43 4.55 -4.85
N VAL A 98 -13.57 5.58 -4.92
CA VAL A 98 -12.41 5.63 -5.82
C VAL A 98 -11.48 4.44 -5.59
N PHE A 99 -11.29 3.94 -4.37
CA PHE A 99 -10.45 2.76 -4.14
C PHE A 99 -11.05 1.41 -4.58
N LEU A 100 -12.36 1.36 -4.84
CA LEU A 100 -13.07 0.10 -5.09
C LEU A 100 -12.59 -0.64 -6.35
N PRO A 101 -12.39 0.00 -7.53
CA PRO A 101 -11.92 -0.68 -8.74
C PRO A 101 -10.58 -1.37 -8.53
N GLN A 102 -9.62 -0.67 -7.92
CA GLN A 102 -8.28 -1.21 -7.66
C GLN A 102 -8.34 -2.47 -6.78
N ILE A 103 -9.17 -2.43 -5.72
CA ILE A 103 -9.37 -3.54 -4.80
C ILE A 103 -10.03 -4.74 -5.51
N LEU A 104 -11.03 -4.48 -6.36
CA LEU A 104 -11.73 -5.55 -7.09
C LEU A 104 -10.82 -6.25 -8.09
N ILE A 105 -10.00 -5.51 -8.85
CA ILE A 105 -9.03 -6.11 -9.78
C ILE A 105 -8.01 -6.95 -9.02
N LEU A 106 -7.47 -6.45 -7.91
CA LEU A 106 -6.52 -7.23 -7.10
C LEU A 106 -7.15 -8.52 -6.57
N PHE A 107 -8.35 -8.44 -5.97
CA PHE A 107 -9.04 -9.63 -5.47
C PHE A 107 -9.46 -10.58 -6.60
N ALA A 108 -9.72 -10.09 -7.81
CA ALA A 108 -9.95 -10.93 -8.97
C ALA A 108 -8.74 -11.84 -9.23
N PHE A 109 -7.54 -11.26 -9.30
CA PHE A 109 -6.32 -12.05 -9.47
C PHE A 109 -6.05 -12.99 -8.29
N ILE A 110 -6.21 -12.53 -7.05
CA ILE A 110 -5.98 -13.38 -5.86
C ILE A 110 -6.93 -14.58 -5.88
N ILE A 111 -8.23 -14.36 -6.09
CA ILE A 111 -9.24 -15.44 -6.14
C ILE A 111 -8.94 -16.39 -7.30
N ALA A 112 -8.50 -15.88 -8.46
CA ALA A 112 -8.12 -16.71 -9.60
C ALA A 112 -6.87 -17.57 -9.31
N LEU A 113 -5.84 -17.02 -8.67
CA LEU A 113 -4.62 -17.73 -8.29
C LEU A 113 -4.85 -18.75 -7.17
N GLU A 114 -5.76 -18.44 -6.25
CA GLU A 114 -6.18 -19.34 -5.17
C GLU A 114 -7.00 -20.51 -5.73
N ALA A 115 -8.04 -20.23 -6.51
CA ALA A 115 -8.91 -21.23 -7.11
C ALA A 115 -8.21 -22.13 -8.14
N SER A 116 -7.15 -21.62 -8.79
CA SER A 116 -6.30 -22.43 -9.68
C SER A 116 -5.31 -23.33 -8.96
N GLY A 117 -5.04 -23.08 -7.66
CA GLY A 117 -4.05 -23.82 -6.88
C GLY A 117 -2.60 -23.38 -7.12
N TYR A 118 -2.37 -22.35 -7.94
CA TYR A 118 -1.04 -21.77 -8.20
C TYR A 118 -0.46 -21.09 -6.95
N MET A 119 -1.32 -20.48 -6.13
CA MET A 119 -0.94 -19.78 -4.90
C MET A 119 -0.09 -20.64 -3.94
N ALA A 120 -0.40 -21.94 -3.85
CA ALA A 120 0.39 -22.89 -3.05
C ALA A 120 1.81 -23.10 -3.60
N ARG A 121 1.98 -23.12 -4.94
CA ARG A 121 3.29 -23.25 -5.59
C ARG A 121 4.11 -21.97 -5.45
N ALA A 122 3.47 -20.82 -5.65
CA ALA A 122 4.09 -19.52 -5.44
C ALA A 122 4.66 -19.39 -4.02
N ALA A 123 3.88 -19.79 -3.00
CA ALA A 123 4.33 -19.82 -1.61
C ALA A 123 5.52 -20.76 -1.39
N PHE A 124 5.56 -21.92 -2.05
CA PHE A 124 6.69 -22.85 -1.98
C PHE A 124 7.97 -22.28 -2.61
N LEU A 125 7.88 -21.63 -3.77
CA LEU A 125 9.04 -21.02 -4.45
C LEU A 125 9.74 -19.97 -3.58
N VAL A 126 8.96 -19.14 -2.90
CA VAL A 126 9.46 -18.03 -2.07
C VAL A 126 9.74 -18.45 -0.62
N ASP A 127 9.41 -19.67 -0.23
CA ASP A 127 9.60 -20.17 1.14
C ASP A 127 11.06 -20.10 1.56
N THR A 128 11.99 -20.46 0.68
CA THR A 128 13.43 -20.37 0.97
C THR A 128 13.91 -18.95 1.26
N LEU A 129 13.34 -17.94 0.59
CA LEU A 129 13.64 -16.53 0.84
C LEU A 129 13.01 -16.06 2.15
N MET A 130 11.74 -16.43 2.39
CA MET A 130 10.99 -16.06 3.59
C MET A 130 11.57 -16.72 4.85
N ALA A 131 12.02 -17.97 4.75
CA ALA A 131 12.62 -18.73 5.84
C ALA A 131 13.92 -18.09 6.35
N LYS A 132 14.73 -17.46 5.46
CA LYS A 132 15.92 -16.68 5.86
C LYS A 132 15.57 -15.51 6.78
N VAL A 133 14.36 -14.98 6.64
CA VAL A 133 13.82 -13.85 7.40
C VAL A 133 12.98 -14.33 8.61
N GLY A 134 12.82 -15.65 8.77
CA GLY A 134 12.07 -16.27 9.84
C GLY A 134 10.55 -16.28 9.62
N LEU A 135 10.09 -16.13 8.38
CA LEU A 135 8.68 -16.17 7.99
C LEU A 135 8.37 -17.44 7.19
N SER A 136 7.11 -17.88 7.23
CA SER A 136 6.62 -18.92 6.32
C SER A 136 6.44 -18.38 4.90
N GLY A 137 6.59 -19.22 3.88
CA GLY A 137 6.28 -18.88 2.49
C GLY A 137 4.83 -18.40 2.28
N ARG A 138 3.90 -18.77 3.17
CA ARG A 138 2.51 -18.25 3.15
C ARG A 138 2.43 -16.74 3.43
N ALA A 139 3.41 -16.15 4.12
CA ALA A 139 3.46 -14.72 4.38
C ALA A 139 3.64 -13.88 3.10
N PHE A 140 4.18 -14.47 2.04
CA PHE A 140 4.35 -13.78 0.76
C PHE A 140 3.02 -13.31 0.15
N ILE A 141 1.94 -14.09 0.31
CA ILE A 141 0.62 -13.77 -0.24
C ILE A 141 0.09 -12.43 0.32
N PRO A 142 -0.01 -12.25 1.66
CA PRO A 142 -0.33 -10.95 2.27
C PRO A 142 0.57 -9.80 1.83
N LEU A 143 1.89 -10.03 1.78
CA LEU A 143 2.86 -8.99 1.48
C LEU A 143 2.75 -8.50 0.03
N LEU A 144 2.55 -9.44 -0.90
CA LEU A 144 2.30 -9.14 -2.29
C LEU A 144 1.03 -8.28 -2.46
N SER A 145 -0.06 -8.67 -1.78
CA SER A 145 -1.30 -7.90 -1.78
C SER A 145 -1.12 -6.49 -1.18
N SER A 146 -0.18 -6.34 -0.24
CA SER A 146 0.10 -5.07 0.45
C SER A 146 0.73 -3.99 -0.45
N PHE A 147 1.44 -4.38 -1.52
CA PHE A 147 1.93 -3.43 -2.55
C PHE A 147 0.81 -2.73 -3.31
N ALA A 148 -0.35 -3.38 -3.45
CA ALA A 148 -1.51 -2.69 -3.98
C ALA A 148 -2.14 -1.85 -2.86
N CYS A 149 -2.50 -2.50 -1.74
CA CYS A 149 -3.03 -1.82 -0.56
C CYS A 149 -2.78 -2.66 0.70
N ALA A 150 -2.31 -2.02 1.79
CA ALA A 150 -2.03 -2.70 3.05
C ALA A 150 -3.28 -3.34 3.69
N ILE A 151 -4.48 -2.77 3.48
CA ILE A 151 -5.72 -3.25 4.10
C ILE A 151 -6.05 -4.70 3.69
N PRO A 152 -6.23 -5.04 2.38
CA PRO A 152 -6.46 -6.41 1.97
C PRO A 152 -5.29 -7.34 2.28
N GLY A 153 -4.05 -6.84 2.22
CA GLY A 153 -2.87 -7.60 2.63
C GLY A 153 -2.92 -8.05 4.09
N ILE A 154 -3.23 -7.13 5.01
CA ILE A 154 -3.41 -7.43 6.44
C ILE A 154 -4.55 -8.44 6.66
N MET A 155 -5.68 -8.30 5.95
CA MET A 155 -6.78 -9.28 6.04
C MET A 155 -6.40 -10.66 5.50
N ALA A 156 -5.56 -10.73 4.47
CA ALA A 156 -5.07 -11.98 3.90
C ALA A 156 -4.11 -12.74 4.83
N ALA A 157 -3.51 -12.06 5.82
CA ALA A 157 -2.62 -12.67 6.80
C ALA A 157 -3.30 -13.76 7.65
N ARG A 158 -4.63 -13.85 7.64
CA ARG A 158 -5.42 -14.94 8.26
C ARG A 158 -5.07 -16.33 7.73
N THR A 159 -4.48 -16.43 6.55
CA THR A 159 -4.02 -17.69 5.94
C THR A 159 -2.77 -18.27 6.60
N ILE A 160 -2.10 -17.48 7.47
CA ILE A 160 -0.91 -17.88 8.22
C ILE A 160 -1.37 -18.50 9.55
N GLU A 161 -1.04 -19.77 9.76
CA GLU A 161 -1.44 -20.55 10.94
C GLU A 161 -0.72 -20.08 12.22
N SER A 162 0.58 -19.81 12.12
CA SER A 162 1.39 -19.31 13.24
C SER A 162 1.00 -17.88 13.56
N GLU A 163 0.51 -17.64 14.78
CA GLU A 163 0.12 -16.31 15.24
C GLU A 163 1.29 -15.31 15.23
N LYS A 164 2.51 -15.78 15.54
CA LYS A 164 3.72 -14.94 15.56
C LYS A 164 4.12 -14.50 14.15
N ASP A 165 4.03 -15.40 13.18
CA ASP A 165 4.33 -15.09 11.78
C ASP A 165 3.24 -14.21 11.17
N ARG A 166 1.98 -14.50 11.50
CA ARG A 166 0.83 -13.66 11.15
C ARG A 166 1.02 -12.23 11.65
N LEU A 167 1.33 -12.06 12.93
CA LEU A 167 1.55 -10.75 13.53
C LEU A 167 2.73 -10.02 12.89
N THR A 168 3.86 -10.71 12.68
CA THR A 168 5.02 -10.11 12.00
C THR A 168 4.66 -9.66 10.59
N THR A 169 3.89 -10.47 9.86
CA THR A 169 3.43 -10.16 8.50
C THR A 169 2.51 -8.94 8.50
N ILE A 170 1.56 -8.86 9.44
CA ILE A 170 0.69 -7.68 9.63
C ILE A 170 1.52 -6.43 9.93
N MET A 171 2.57 -6.56 10.76
CA MET A 171 3.41 -5.43 11.13
C MET A 171 4.23 -4.89 9.98
N ILE A 172 4.80 -5.74 9.13
CA ILE A 172 5.65 -5.32 8.00
C ILE A 172 4.87 -5.06 6.71
N ALA A 173 3.63 -5.55 6.59
CA ALA A 173 2.75 -5.30 5.45
C ALA A 173 2.77 -3.84 4.97
N PRO A 174 2.76 -2.83 5.87
CA PRO A 174 2.72 -1.45 5.43
C PRO A 174 4.07 -0.85 5.02
N LEU A 175 5.17 -1.56 5.22
CA LEU A 175 6.47 -1.20 4.63
C LEU A 175 6.51 -1.48 3.12
N MET A 176 5.54 -2.24 2.61
CA MET A 176 5.31 -2.37 1.18
C MET A 176 4.72 -1.06 0.64
N THR A 177 5.35 -0.52 -0.40
CA THR A 177 4.90 0.71 -1.06
C THR A 177 3.56 0.46 -1.73
N CYS A 178 2.48 1.02 -1.15
CA CYS A 178 1.13 0.94 -1.71
C CYS A 178 0.93 1.97 -2.85
N SER A 179 -0.04 1.70 -3.74
CA SER A 179 -0.34 2.56 -4.90
C SER A 179 -0.66 4.02 -4.51
N ALA A 180 -1.27 4.24 -3.35
CA ALA A 180 -1.65 5.57 -2.86
C ALA A 180 -0.45 6.51 -2.60
N ARG A 181 0.78 5.98 -2.61
CA ARG A 181 2.01 6.78 -2.50
C ARG A 181 2.51 7.29 -3.86
N LEU A 182 2.03 6.70 -4.96
CA LEU A 182 2.48 7.02 -6.30
C LEU A 182 2.30 8.50 -6.67
N PRO A 183 1.16 9.17 -6.36
CA PRO A 183 1.00 10.59 -6.70
C PRO A 183 2.08 11.46 -6.08
N VAL A 184 2.42 11.21 -4.80
CA VAL A 184 3.50 11.90 -4.10
C VAL A 184 4.84 11.65 -4.79
N TYR A 185 5.14 10.39 -5.09
CA TYR A 185 6.41 10.04 -5.75
C TYR A 185 6.53 10.68 -7.13
N VAL A 186 5.48 10.61 -7.94
CA VAL A 186 5.49 11.13 -9.32
C VAL A 186 5.69 12.65 -9.32
N ILE A 187 5.03 13.38 -8.41
CA ILE A 187 5.13 14.84 -8.36
C ILE A 187 6.50 15.28 -7.87
N ILE A 188 6.97 14.72 -6.75
CA ILE A 188 8.27 15.11 -6.19
C ILE A 188 9.43 14.68 -7.09
N ILE A 189 9.40 13.46 -7.64
CA ILE A 189 10.42 13.01 -8.61
C ILE A 189 10.33 13.84 -9.90
N GLY A 190 9.12 14.14 -10.37
CA GLY A 190 8.89 14.93 -11.56
C GLY A 190 9.41 16.37 -11.47
N ALA A 191 9.31 16.97 -10.27
CA ALA A 191 9.74 18.33 -9.99
C ALA A 191 11.26 18.44 -9.73
N PHE A 192 11.84 17.52 -8.94
CA PHE A 192 13.23 17.64 -8.45
C PHE A 192 14.26 16.77 -9.17
N ILE A 193 13.87 15.64 -9.77
CA ILE A 193 14.80 14.74 -10.42
C ILE A 193 14.93 15.09 -11.91
N PRO A 194 16.13 15.40 -12.41
CA PRO A 194 16.35 15.71 -13.81
C PRO A 194 15.85 14.59 -14.73
N LYS A 195 15.30 14.96 -15.90
CA LYS A 195 14.91 14.02 -16.97
C LYS A 195 16.13 13.48 -17.75
N ALA A 196 17.27 13.31 -17.08
CA ALA A 196 18.49 12.79 -17.68
C ALA A 196 18.37 11.27 -17.90
N LYS A 197 18.94 10.80 -19.01
CA LYS A 197 19.04 9.37 -19.31
C LYS A 197 20.39 8.84 -18.84
N ILE A 198 20.36 7.74 -18.09
CA ILE A 198 21.54 6.95 -17.74
C ILE A 198 21.47 5.67 -18.58
N GLY A 199 22.12 5.69 -19.75
CA GLY A 199 22.02 4.62 -20.73
C GLY A 199 20.60 4.47 -21.29
N VAL A 200 20.03 3.27 -21.18
CA VAL A 200 18.65 2.96 -21.65
C VAL A 200 17.59 3.42 -20.64
N PHE A 201 17.98 3.74 -19.40
CA PHE A 201 17.05 4.02 -18.30
C PHE A 201 16.92 5.53 -18.01
N ASN A 202 15.71 5.96 -17.68
CA ASN A 202 15.43 7.32 -17.19
C ASN A 202 15.79 7.41 -15.70
N GLN A 203 16.50 8.47 -15.29
CA GLN A 203 16.88 8.69 -13.88
C GLN A 203 15.65 8.72 -12.95
N GLN A 204 14.54 9.31 -13.40
CA GLN A 204 13.28 9.32 -12.63
C GLN A 204 12.74 7.90 -12.36
N GLY A 205 12.83 7.03 -13.36
CA GLY A 205 12.45 5.62 -13.23
C GLY A 205 13.39 4.84 -12.30
N LEU A 206 14.69 5.15 -12.32
CA LEU A 206 15.66 4.54 -11.41
C LEU A 206 15.43 4.93 -9.95
N VAL A 207 15.11 6.21 -9.70
CA VAL A 207 14.75 6.68 -8.34
C VAL A 207 13.50 5.98 -7.86
N MET A 208 12.47 5.89 -8.70
CA MET A 208 11.24 5.18 -8.37
C MET A 208 11.50 3.70 -8.05
N LEU A 209 12.30 3.01 -8.88
CA LEU A 209 12.73 1.64 -8.64
C LEU A 209 13.47 1.50 -7.30
N ALA A 210 14.40 2.43 -7.01
CA ALA A 210 15.16 2.44 -5.77
C ALA A 210 14.25 2.59 -4.54
N LEU A 211 13.23 3.45 -4.57
CA LEU A 211 12.26 3.62 -3.49
C LEU A 211 11.45 2.33 -3.25
N TYR A 212 11.04 1.64 -4.32
CA TYR A 212 10.34 0.35 -4.22
C TYR A 212 11.24 -0.74 -3.63
N CYS A 213 12.48 -0.86 -4.11
CA CYS A 213 13.45 -1.80 -3.57
C CYS A 213 13.77 -1.51 -2.09
N ALA A 214 13.89 -0.22 -1.71
CA ALA A 214 14.11 0.18 -0.34
C ALA A 214 12.98 -0.31 0.57
N GLY A 215 11.71 -0.12 0.20
CA GLY A 215 10.56 -0.63 0.94
C GLY A 215 10.64 -2.14 1.20
N ILE A 216 10.99 -2.93 0.17
CA ILE A 216 11.15 -4.39 0.28
C ILE A 216 12.28 -4.75 1.24
N VAL A 217 13.46 -4.17 1.06
CA VAL A 217 14.65 -4.47 1.88
C VAL A 217 14.36 -4.15 3.33
N PHE A 218 13.81 -2.97 3.61
CA PHE A 218 13.44 -2.58 4.98
C PHE A 218 12.31 -3.43 5.56
N ALA A 219 11.35 -3.89 4.77
CA ALA A 219 10.33 -4.84 5.23
C ALA A 219 10.96 -6.15 5.70
N LEU A 220 11.94 -6.68 4.96
CA LEU A 220 12.68 -7.89 5.34
C LEU A 220 13.57 -7.64 6.57
N LEU A 221 14.24 -6.49 6.67
CA LEU A 221 15.01 -6.12 7.86
C LEU A 221 14.12 -5.97 9.10
N ALA A 222 12.98 -5.30 8.97
CA ALA A 222 12.00 -5.16 10.05
C ALA A 222 11.46 -6.52 10.49
N ALA A 223 11.17 -7.41 9.54
CA ALA A 223 10.74 -8.77 9.84
C ALA A 223 11.79 -9.55 10.64
N LEU A 224 13.07 -9.48 10.25
CA LEU A 224 14.18 -10.08 11.00
C LEU A 224 14.27 -9.53 12.43
N VAL A 225 14.20 -8.20 12.58
CA VAL A 225 14.25 -7.55 13.89
C VAL A 225 13.07 -7.99 14.75
N LEU A 226 11.85 -7.98 14.22
CA LEU A 226 10.64 -8.40 14.94
C LEU A 226 10.71 -9.87 15.35
N LYS A 227 11.11 -10.78 14.44
CA LYS A 227 11.26 -12.22 14.75
C LYS A 227 12.33 -12.48 15.80
N LYS A 228 13.39 -11.67 15.86
CA LYS A 228 14.45 -11.78 16.87
C LYS A 228 14.06 -11.16 18.21
N THR A 229 13.11 -10.22 18.25
CA THR A 229 12.78 -9.44 19.46
C THR A 229 11.39 -9.77 20.01
N VAL A 230 10.34 -9.36 19.29
CA VAL A 230 8.94 -9.34 19.74
C VAL A 230 8.22 -10.66 19.45
N THR A 231 8.42 -11.24 18.27
CA THR A 231 7.72 -12.45 17.78
C THR A 231 8.63 -13.67 17.74
N LYS A 232 9.47 -13.83 18.78
CA LYS A 232 10.39 -14.96 18.95
C LYS A 232 9.65 -16.29 18.92
N GLY A 233 10.08 -17.22 18.07
CA GLY A 233 9.53 -18.58 18.01
C GLY A 233 10.10 -19.36 16.83
N ASN A 234 9.93 -20.68 16.88
CA ASN A 234 10.36 -21.54 15.78
C ASN A 234 9.64 -21.18 14.48
N VAL A 235 10.39 -21.21 13.38
CA VAL A 235 9.81 -21.18 12.04
C VAL A 235 9.06 -22.50 11.87
N PRO A 236 7.72 -22.51 11.75
CA PRO A 236 6.99 -23.74 11.52
C PRO A 236 7.48 -24.33 10.19
N PRO A 237 7.80 -25.64 10.11
CA PRO A 237 8.09 -26.26 8.83
C PRO A 237 6.88 -26.08 7.92
N LEU A 238 7.07 -25.56 6.71
CA LEU A 238 6.01 -25.40 5.74
C LEU A 238 5.62 -26.79 5.20
N LEU A 239 4.71 -27.48 5.89
CA LEU A 239 4.04 -28.66 5.35
C LEU A 239 2.85 -28.17 4.51
N LEU A 240 3.02 -28.15 3.20
CA LEU A 240 1.96 -27.73 2.27
C LEU A 240 1.53 -28.92 1.42
N GLU A 241 0.30 -29.38 1.62
CA GLU A 241 -0.32 -30.28 0.65
C GLU A 241 -0.56 -29.48 -0.64
N LEU A 242 0.10 -29.87 -1.73
CA LEU A 242 -0.04 -29.21 -3.01
C LEU A 242 -1.42 -29.54 -3.61
N PRO A 243 -2.38 -28.59 -3.69
CA PRO A 243 -3.70 -28.88 -4.24
C PRO A 243 -3.62 -29.23 -5.73
N SER A 244 -4.59 -29.95 -6.28
CA SER A 244 -4.66 -30.17 -7.72
C SER A 244 -5.01 -28.88 -8.47
N TYR A 245 -4.46 -28.69 -9.69
CA TYR A 245 -4.87 -27.60 -10.57
C TYR A 245 -6.36 -27.73 -10.92
N LYS A 246 -7.11 -26.66 -10.66
CA LYS A 246 -8.53 -26.55 -10.97
C LYS A 246 -8.80 -25.30 -11.79
N ARG A 247 -9.90 -25.27 -12.54
CA ARG A 247 -10.36 -24.03 -13.19
C ARG A 247 -11.29 -23.30 -12.21
N PRO A 248 -11.14 -21.98 -12.03
CA PRO A 248 -12.05 -21.23 -11.19
C PRO A 248 -13.47 -21.31 -11.74
N SER A 249 -14.43 -21.59 -10.86
CA SER A 249 -15.85 -21.47 -11.15
C SER A 249 -16.22 -19.99 -11.27
N MET A 250 -16.75 -19.59 -12.43
CA MET A 250 -17.08 -18.17 -12.68
C MET A 250 -18.13 -17.61 -11.71
N LYS A 251 -19.03 -18.48 -11.20
CA LYS A 251 -20.02 -18.10 -10.18
C LYS A 251 -19.35 -17.74 -8.86
N ASP A 252 -18.47 -18.59 -8.35
CA ASP A 252 -17.80 -18.35 -7.06
C ASP A 252 -16.82 -17.18 -7.16
N PHE A 253 -16.19 -17.02 -8.33
CA PHE A 253 -15.36 -15.87 -8.65
C PHE A 253 -16.15 -14.54 -8.56
N GLY A 254 -17.30 -14.45 -9.24
CA GLY A 254 -18.14 -13.26 -9.21
C GLY A 254 -18.75 -12.97 -7.84
N LEU A 255 -19.23 -14.01 -7.14
CA LEU A 255 -19.74 -13.90 -5.77
C LEU A 255 -18.65 -13.46 -4.80
N GLY A 256 -17.44 -14.00 -4.95
CA GLY A 256 -16.27 -13.61 -4.16
C GLY A 256 -15.96 -12.12 -4.33
N LEU A 257 -15.91 -11.63 -5.57
CA LEU A 257 -15.71 -10.21 -5.86
C LEU A 257 -16.79 -9.32 -5.24
N TRP A 258 -18.06 -9.68 -5.41
CA TRP A 258 -19.19 -8.96 -4.82
C TRP A 258 -19.11 -8.88 -3.29
N GLN A 259 -18.76 -10.00 -2.64
CA GLN A 259 -18.56 -10.03 -1.20
C GLN A 259 -17.41 -9.11 -0.77
N ARG A 260 -16.28 -9.09 -1.51
CA ARG A 260 -15.16 -8.20 -1.21
C ARG A 260 -15.55 -6.73 -1.36
N ALA A 261 -16.27 -6.38 -2.43
CA ALA A 261 -16.82 -5.04 -2.62
C ALA A 261 -17.72 -4.60 -1.47
N ARG A 262 -18.69 -5.45 -1.10
CA ARG A 262 -19.63 -5.17 0.01
C ARG A 262 -18.91 -5.02 1.35
N ILE A 263 -17.95 -5.90 1.64
CA ILE A 263 -17.14 -5.86 2.87
C ILE A 263 -16.34 -4.56 2.91
N PHE A 264 -15.70 -4.18 1.80
CA PHE A 264 -14.95 -2.92 1.72
C PHE A 264 -15.88 -1.72 1.92
N MET A 265 -16.98 -1.62 1.19
CA MET A 265 -17.92 -0.50 1.29
C MET A 265 -18.50 -0.34 2.71
N THR A 266 -18.91 -1.44 3.33
CA THR A 266 -19.52 -1.39 4.68
C THR A 266 -18.51 -1.21 5.80
N ARG A 267 -17.29 -1.75 5.70
CA ARG A 267 -16.29 -1.67 6.77
C ARG A 267 -15.38 -0.46 6.63
N ALA A 268 -14.81 -0.25 5.45
CA ALA A 268 -13.91 0.87 5.20
C ALA A 268 -14.69 2.19 5.17
N GLY A 269 -15.86 2.24 4.52
CA GLY A 269 -16.70 3.43 4.47
C GLY A 269 -17.13 3.94 5.85
N ARG A 270 -17.46 3.04 6.79
CA ARG A 270 -17.79 3.41 8.19
C ARG A 270 -16.65 4.05 8.96
N ILE A 271 -15.40 3.86 8.52
CA ILE A 271 -14.20 4.38 9.19
C ILE A 271 -13.69 5.63 8.46
N ILE A 272 -13.66 5.59 7.13
CA ILE A 272 -13.08 6.65 6.28
C ILE A 272 -13.97 7.90 6.29
N LEU A 273 -15.30 7.76 6.21
CA LEU A 273 -16.20 8.92 6.14
C LEU A 273 -16.16 9.79 7.42
N PRO A 274 -16.22 9.24 8.65
CA PRO A 274 -16.00 10.06 9.84
C PRO A 274 -14.59 10.67 9.88
N ALA A 275 -13.57 9.94 9.42
CA ALA A 275 -12.20 10.45 9.38
C ALA A 275 -12.05 11.62 8.39
N SER A 276 -12.70 11.58 7.22
CA SER A 276 -12.68 12.69 6.26
C SER A 276 -13.38 13.93 6.80
N ILE A 277 -14.51 13.78 7.51
CA ILE A 277 -15.19 14.90 8.17
C ILE A 277 -14.31 15.50 9.27
N VAL A 278 -13.62 14.68 10.06
CA VAL A 278 -12.69 15.16 11.09
C VAL A 278 -11.51 15.91 10.46
N VAL A 279 -10.91 15.38 9.39
CA VAL A 279 -9.84 16.07 8.68
C VAL A 279 -10.34 17.38 8.06
N TRP A 280 -11.51 17.38 7.43
CA TRP A 280 -12.14 18.59 6.91
C TRP A 280 -12.35 19.64 8.03
N PHE A 281 -12.82 19.22 9.20
CA PHE A 281 -13.02 20.11 10.34
C PHE A 281 -11.69 20.71 10.82
N LEU A 282 -10.65 19.87 10.93
CA LEU A 282 -9.31 20.31 11.32
C LEU A 282 -8.68 21.26 10.30
N SER A 283 -8.93 21.06 9.01
CA SER A 283 -8.40 21.92 7.94
C SER A 283 -9.20 23.20 7.75
N THR A 284 -10.48 23.24 8.15
CA THR A 284 -11.38 24.39 7.91
C THR A 284 -11.45 25.35 9.10
N PHE A 285 -11.39 24.85 10.34
CA PHE A 285 -11.54 25.67 11.54
C PHE A 285 -10.22 25.87 12.26
N PRO A 286 -9.97 27.04 12.91
CA PRO A 286 -10.74 28.28 12.82
C PRO A 286 -10.53 29.00 11.46
N ASN A 287 -11.61 29.55 10.92
CA ASN A 287 -11.61 30.20 9.60
C ASN A 287 -11.41 31.71 9.72
N ASN A 288 -10.24 32.14 10.21
CA ASN A 288 -9.99 33.56 10.45
C ASN A 288 -9.65 34.34 9.16
N ASP A 289 -9.08 33.68 8.13
CA ASP A 289 -8.69 34.32 6.86
C ASP A 289 -8.81 33.39 5.62
N GLY A 290 -9.45 32.22 5.73
CA GLY A 290 -9.50 31.22 4.65
C GLY A 290 -8.16 30.55 4.31
N LYS A 291 -7.09 30.84 5.07
CA LYS A 291 -5.76 30.23 4.91
C LYS A 291 -5.65 28.98 5.78
N ILE A 292 -5.15 27.89 5.19
CA ILE A 292 -4.91 26.62 5.91
C ILE A 292 -3.95 26.81 7.10
N HIS A 293 -3.02 27.78 7.05
CA HIS A 293 -2.05 28.03 8.13
C HIS A 293 -2.69 28.35 9.49
N ASP A 294 -3.87 28.96 9.51
CA ASP A 294 -4.57 29.34 10.74
C ASP A 294 -5.61 28.33 11.20
N SER A 295 -5.83 27.27 10.42
CA SER A 295 -6.66 26.13 10.82
C SER A 295 -6.04 25.30 11.96
N PHE A 296 -6.81 24.40 12.57
CA PHE A 296 -6.31 23.43 13.54
C PHE A 296 -5.23 22.54 12.92
N ALA A 297 -5.34 22.19 11.64
CA ALA A 297 -4.28 21.50 10.91
C ALA A 297 -3.01 22.36 10.80
N GLY A 298 -3.16 23.67 10.54
CA GLY A 298 -2.06 24.63 10.55
C GLY A 298 -1.40 24.82 11.93
N MET A 299 -2.20 24.89 12.99
CA MET A 299 -1.72 24.97 14.38
C MET A 299 -1.02 23.68 14.82
N LEU A 300 -1.57 22.51 14.47
CA LEU A 300 -0.90 21.23 14.70
C LEU A 300 0.38 21.13 13.87
N GLY A 301 0.38 21.63 12.63
CA GLY A 301 1.57 21.74 11.78
C GLY A 301 2.68 22.52 12.47
N ARG A 302 2.38 23.73 12.98
CA ARG A 302 3.32 24.56 13.75
C ARG A 302 3.80 23.91 15.05
N PHE A 303 2.97 23.05 15.67
CA PHE A 303 3.36 22.30 16.86
C PHE A 303 4.31 21.13 16.53
N ILE A 304 4.12 20.49 15.38
CA ILE A 304 4.91 19.33 14.94
C ILE A 304 6.19 19.77 14.22
N GLU A 305 6.17 20.93 13.55
CA GLU A 305 7.28 21.48 12.78
C GLU A 305 8.62 21.49 13.54
N PRO A 306 8.73 21.93 14.81
CA PRO A 306 10.02 21.92 15.52
C PRO A 306 10.63 20.53 15.65
N ILE A 307 9.80 19.48 15.67
CA ILE A 307 10.25 18.09 15.73
C ILE A 307 10.72 17.63 14.35
N LEU A 308 10.08 18.08 13.27
CA LEU A 308 10.40 17.68 11.89
C LEU A 308 11.43 18.59 11.19
N ALA A 309 11.65 19.81 11.66
CA ALA A 309 12.64 20.73 11.11
C ALA A 309 14.07 20.14 11.05
N PRO A 310 14.55 19.36 12.06
CA PRO A 310 15.86 18.71 12.00
C PRO A 310 16.01 17.65 10.90
N ILE A 311 14.91 17.16 10.31
CA ILE A 311 14.92 16.22 9.19
C ILE A 311 14.65 16.91 7.84
N GLY A 312 14.66 18.25 7.82
CA GLY A 312 14.49 19.05 6.61
C GLY A 312 13.04 19.34 6.22
N PHE A 313 12.09 19.23 7.16
CA PHE A 313 10.68 19.52 6.87
C PHE A 313 10.35 20.97 7.20
N ASN A 314 9.65 21.65 6.31
CA ASN A 314 9.08 22.97 6.55
C ASN A 314 7.64 22.86 7.11
N LEU A 315 7.03 24.02 7.37
CA LEU A 315 5.66 24.09 7.85
C LEU A 315 4.66 23.47 6.86
N GLU A 316 4.80 23.73 5.57
CA GLU A 316 3.90 23.26 4.51
C GLU A 316 3.91 21.74 4.40
N MET A 317 5.10 21.13 4.45
CA MET A 317 5.27 19.68 4.58
C MET A 317 4.57 19.18 5.84
N SER A 318 4.81 19.80 6.99
CA SER A 318 4.23 19.40 8.28
C SER A 318 2.69 19.45 8.28
N ILE A 319 2.10 20.47 7.65
CA ILE A 319 0.65 20.60 7.46
C ILE A 319 0.13 19.47 6.56
N SER A 320 0.81 19.18 5.45
CA SER A 320 0.39 18.13 4.50
C SER A 320 0.35 16.72 5.12
N LEU A 321 1.17 16.46 6.14
CA LEU A 321 1.24 15.15 6.79
C LEU A 321 -0.05 14.81 7.56
N ILE A 322 -0.80 15.80 8.03
CA ILE A 322 -1.98 15.57 8.88
C ILE A 322 -3.13 15.00 8.04
N PRO A 323 -3.58 15.65 6.94
CA PRO A 323 -4.57 15.03 6.04
C PRO A 323 -4.06 13.75 5.38
N ALA A 324 -2.73 13.65 5.15
CA ALA A 324 -2.12 12.43 4.64
C ALA A 324 -2.33 11.19 5.52
N MET A 325 -2.68 11.37 6.81
CA MET A 325 -3.05 10.27 7.70
C MET A 325 -4.43 9.68 7.38
N ALA A 326 -5.36 10.46 6.81
CA ALA A 326 -6.64 9.92 6.37
C ALA A 326 -6.47 9.14 5.06
N ALA A 327 -5.85 9.76 4.06
CA ALA A 327 -5.50 9.11 2.80
C ALA A 327 -4.22 9.73 2.22
N ARG A 328 -3.36 8.93 1.60
CA ARG A 328 -1.97 9.33 1.28
C ARG A 328 -1.89 10.28 0.11
N GLU A 329 -2.75 10.08 -0.85
CA GLU A 329 -2.94 10.91 -2.03
C GLU A 329 -3.38 12.33 -1.66
N ILE A 330 -4.05 12.52 -0.52
CA ILE A 330 -4.48 13.84 -0.02
C ILE A 330 -3.27 14.72 0.36
N ALA A 331 -2.08 14.14 0.57
CA ALA A 331 -0.87 14.93 0.82
C ALA A 331 -0.61 15.92 -0.33
N VAL A 332 -0.75 15.45 -1.57
CA VAL A 332 -0.53 16.26 -2.78
C VAL A 332 -1.58 17.37 -2.88
N SER A 333 -2.86 17.03 -2.71
CA SER A 333 -3.93 18.03 -2.80
C SER A 333 -3.83 19.05 -1.67
N THR A 334 -3.38 18.64 -0.48
CA THR A 334 -3.11 19.58 0.62
C THR A 334 -1.97 20.53 0.26
N LEU A 335 -0.87 20.02 -0.32
CA LEU A 335 0.21 20.88 -0.82
C LEU A 335 -0.28 21.83 -1.91
N ALA A 336 -1.12 21.36 -2.84
CA ALA A 336 -1.73 22.20 -3.87
C ALA A 336 -2.55 23.35 -3.27
N ILE A 337 -3.34 23.10 -2.23
CA ILE A 337 -4.13 24.16 -1.56
C ILE A 337 -3.22 25.12 -0.80
N VAL A 338 -2.22 24.60 -0.06
CA VAL A 338 -1.28 25.42 0.73
C VAL A 338 -0.45 26.34 -0.16
N TYR A 339 0.05 25.82 -1.30
CA TYR A 339 0.79 26.60 -2.29
C TYR A 339 -0.10 27.39 -3.26
N ASN A 340 -1.43 27.37 -3.06
CA ASN A 340 -2.43 28.04 -3.90
C ASN A 340 -2.30 27.68 -5.40
N ALA A 341 -1.95 26.42 -5.69
CA ALA A 341 -1.67 25.89 -7.02
C ALA A 341 -2.90 25.27 -7.72
N GLY A 342 -4.13 25.61 -7.28
CA GLY A 342 -5.40 24.98 -7.72
C GLY A 342 -5.94 25.38 -9.10
N SER A 343 -5.08 25.61 -10.10
CA SER A 343 -5.50 25.96 -11.48
C SER A 343 -5.45 24.75 -12.44
N ALA A 344 -5.98 24.89 -13.66
CA ALA A 344 -6.23 23.80 -14.63
C ALA A 344 -5.02 22.91 -15.02
N ASP A 345 -3.79 23.29 -14.66
CA ASP A 345 -2.56 22.48 -14.74
C ASP A 345 -1.94 22.27 -13.33
N GLU A 346 -2.74 21.75 -12.40
CA GLU A 346 -2.42 21.59 -10.97
C GLU A 346 -1.07 20.90 -10.72
N THR A 347 -0.72 19.90 -11.54
CA THR A 347 0.54 19.15 -11.40
C THR A 347 1.77 20.00 -11.75
N GLN A 348 1.67 20.86 -12.77
CA GLN A 348 2.80 21.65 -13.25
C GLN A 348 2.97 22.93 -12.43
N ALA A 349 1.86 23.56 -12.04
CA ALA A 349 1.85 24.71 -11.13
C ALA A 349 2.40 24.34 -9.75
N LEU A 350 1.98 23.20 -9.18
CA LEU A 350 2.50 22.72 -7.91
C LEU A 350 3.99 22.38 -7.99
N GLY A 351 4.42 21.69 -9.06
CA GLY A 351 5.84 21.36 -9.25
C GLY A 351 6.75 22.60 -9.26
N ALA A 352 6.31 23.69 -9.90
CA ALA A 352 7.06 24.95 -9.92
C ALA A 352 7.13 25.63 -8.54
N ALA A 353 6.00 25.67 -7.81
CA ALA A 353 5.94 26.23 -6.46
C ALA A 353 6.79 25.43 -5.45
N LEU A 354 6.85 24.11 -5.59
CA LEU A 354 7.70 23.27 -4.74
C LEU A 354 9.18 23.56 -4.98
N VAL A 355 9.61 23.70 -6.25
CA VAL A 355 11.01 23.95 -6.59
C VAL A 355 11.50 25.31 -6.09
N SER A 356 10.63 26.30 -5.93
CA SER A 356 11.02 27.60 -5.36
C SER A 356 11.26 27.55 -3.85
N ASP A 357 10.50 26.72 -3.13
CA ASP A 357 10.51 26.69 -1.68
C ASP A 357 11.35 25.55 -1.08
N TRP A 358 11.50 24.43 -1.80
CA TRP A 358 12.18 23.24 -1.28
C TRP A 358 13.57 23.09 -1.91
N THR A 359 14.51 22.62 -1.09
CA THR A 359 15.81 22.17 -1.59
C THR A 359 15.75 20.69 -1.99
N MET A 360 16.72 20.25 -2.80
CA MET A 360 16.82 18.85 -3.23
C MET A 360 16.91 17.87 -2.04
N PRO A 361 17.67 18.14 -0.96
CA PRO A 361 17.65 17.32 0.24
C PRO A 361 16.27 17.22 0.90
N MET A 362 15.50 18.31 0.94
CA MET A 362 14.14 18.31 1.51
C MET A 362 13.20 17.41 0.70
N ALA A 363 13.27 17.48 -0.63
CA ALA A 363 12.48 16.61 -1.52
C ALA A 363 12.82 15.12 -1.32
N LEU A 364 14.12 14.78 -1.21
CA LEU A 364 14.55 13.41 -0.95
C LEU A 364 14.13 12.92 0.44
N ALA A 365 14.23 13.78 1.47
CA ALA A 365 13.76 13.47 2.82
C ALA A 365 12.25 13.21 2.86
N PHE A 366 11.47 14.00 2.12
CA PHE A 366 10.02 13.81 1.98
C PHE A 366 9.69 12.49 1.28
N LEU A 367 10.41 12.12 0.20
CA LEU A 367 10.27 10.81 -0.44
C LEU A 367 10.58 9.67 0.53
N ALA A 368 11.70 9.75 1.25
CA ALA A 368 12.11 8.76 2.24
C ALA A 368 11.09 8.62 3.37
N TRP A 369 10.51 9.74 3.83
CA TRP A 369 9.41 9.71 4.79
C TRP A 369 8.25 8.89 4.25
N PHE A 370 7.76 9.16 3.04
CA PHE A 370 6.63 8.42 2.46
C PHE A 370 6.90 6.93 2.18
N VAL A 371 8.16 6.50 2.07
CA VAL A 371 8.52 5.07 2.03
C VAL A 371 8.17 4.36 3.35
N PHE A 372 8.37 5.03 4.48
CA PHE A 372 8.18 4.43 5.81
C PHE A 372 6.98 4.98 6.58
N ALA A 373 6.33 6.00 6.04
CA ALA A 373 5.44 6.87 6.78
C ALA A 373 4.37 6.08 7.55
N PRO A 374 3.96 6.59 8.73
CA PRO A 374 2.90 6.00 9.55
C PRO A 374 1.59 5.90 8.77
N GLN A 375 1.09 4.68 8.59
CA GLN A 375 0.03 4.35 7.63
C GLN A 375 -1.29 5.08 7.87
N CYS A 376 -2.15 5.04 6.85
CA CYS A 376 -3.48 5.63 6.92
C CYS A 376 -4.30 5.06 8.09
N ILE A 377 -5.22 5.87 8.62
CA ILE A 377 -6.10 5.54 9.76
C ILE A 377 -6.86 4.21 9.51
N SER A 378 -7.25 3.96 8.26
CA SER A 378 -7.90 2.72 7.85
C SER A 378 -7.02 1.48 8.05
N THR A 379 -5.70 1.60 7.84
CA THR A 379 -4.72 0.53 8.10
C THR A 379 -4.58 0.25 9.60
N LEU A 380 -4.54 1.28 10.45
CA LEU A 380 -4.51 1.11 11.91
C LEU A 380 -5.80 0.45 12.41
N ALA A 381 -6.95 0.86 11.86
CA ALA A 381 -8.25 0.31 12.23
C ALA A 381 -8.41 -1.16 11.83
N ILE A 382 -7.96 -1.56 10.63
CA ILE A 382 -7.98 -2.98 10.24
C ILE A 382 -6.98 -3.79 11.06
N THR A 383 -5.81 -3.22 11.38
CA THR A 383 -4.82 -3.88 12.27
C THR A 383 -5.40 -4.13 13.65
N ARG A 384 -6.12 -3.16 14.23
CA ARG A 384 -6.84 -3.33 15.50
C ARG A 384 -7.84 -4.48 15.41
N LYS A 385 -8.55 -4.57 14.29
CA LYS A 385 -9.56 -5.60 14.08
C LYS A 385 -8.96 -7.00 13.93
N GLU A 386 -7.82 -7.13 13.25
CA GLU A 386 -7.13 -8.42 13.07
C GLU A 386 -6.35 -8.87 14.31
N THR A 387 -5.84 -7.91 15.10
CA THR A 387 -5.04 -8.20 16.31
C THR A 387 -5.85 -8.12 17.62
N ASN A 388 -7.14 -7.79 17.52
CA ASN A 388 -8.10 -7.65 18.62
C ASN A 388 -7.62 -6.77 19.81
N SER A 389 -6.69 -5.84 19.59
CA SER A 389 -6.15 -4.97 20.64
C SER A 389 -5.58 -3.67 20.06
N TRP A 390 -5.49 -2.62 20.89
CA TRP A 390 -4.84 -1.35 20.51
C TRP A 390 -3.32 -1.36 20.68
N LYS A 391 -2.78 -2.34 21.43
CA LYS A 391 -1.34 -2.46 21.69
C LYS A 391 -0.55 -2.58 20.38
N TRP A 392 -1.02 -3.43 19.47
CA TRP A 392 -0.32 -3.68 18.20
C TRP A 392 -0.43 -2.53 17.19
N PRO A 393 -1.61 -1.92 16.93
CA PRO A 393 -1.70 -0.70 16.12
C PRO A 393 -0.84 0.45 16.64
N MET A 394 -0.82 0.69 17.96
CA MET A 394 0.01 1.76 18.55
C MET A 394 1.50 1.46 18.42
N PHE A 395 1.90 0.21 18.63
CA PHE A 395 3.28 -0.22 18.37
C PHE A 395 3.64 -0.04 16.89
N MET A 396 2.75 -0.46 15.98
CA MET A 396 2.93 -0.32 14.54
C MET A 396 3.12 1.14 14.12
N PHE A 397 2.24 2.01 14.60
CA PHE A 397 2.31 3.45 14.37
C PHE A 397 3.63 4.03 14.88
N SER A 398 3.99 3.71 16.13
CA SER A 398 5.18 4.26 16.78
C SER A 398 6.46 3.83 16.08
N TYR A 399 6.63 2.54 15.77
CA TYR A 399 7.87 2.08 15.15
C TYR A 399 8.00 2.58 13.70
N LEU A 400 6.89 2.64 12.94
CA LEU A 400 6.90 3.19 11.58
C LEU A 400 7.21 4.68 11.58
N PHE A 401 6.66 5.43 12.53
CA PHE A 401 6.96 6.86 12.68
C PHE A 401 8.44 7.08 12.99
N ILE A 402 9.01 6.33 13.95
CA ILE A 402 10.43 6.40 14.29
C ILE A 402 11.29 6.02 13.08
N LEU A 403 10.94 4.95 12.37
CA LEU A 403 11.65 4.52 11.17
C LEU A 403 11.62 5.58 10.08
N ALA A 404 10.46 6.20 9.84
CA ALA A 404 10.30 7.28 8.87
C ALA A 404 11.11 8.52 9.24
N TYR A 405 11.09 8.90 10.52
CA TYR A 405 11.86 10.03 11.02
C TYR A 405 13.37 9.81 10.82
N ILE A 406 13.88 8.64 11.23
CA ILE A 406 15.29 8.29 11.08
C ILE A 406 15.69 8.23 9.61
N ALA A 407 14.88 7.57 8.76
CA ALA A 407 15.20 7.44 7.34
C ALA A 407 15.16 8.78 6.60
N ALA A 408 14.17 9.64 6.89
CA ALA A 408 14.09 10.98 6.32
C ALA A 408 15.27 11.85 6.78
N GLY A 409 15.59 11.83 8.08
CA GLY A 409 16.74 12.54 8.62
C GLY A 409 18.06 12.08 8.03
N LEU A 410 18.31 10.76 7.97
CA LEU A 410 19.50 10.22 7.32
C LEU A 410 19.59 10.65 5.86
N THR A 411 18.47 10.62 5.13
CA THR A 411 18.44 11.04 3.72
C THR A 411 18.75 12.53 3.58
N PHE A 412 18.16 13.37 4.43
CA PHE A 412 18.39 14.82 4.44
C PHE A 412 19.86 15.16 4.72
N TRP A 413 20.43 14.61 5.79
CA TRP A 413 21.80 14.89 6.21
C TRP A 413 22.84 14.31 5.24
N LEU A 414 22.58 13.12 4.66
CA LEU A 414 23.46 12.55 3.65
C LEU A 414 23.41 13.36 2.34
N ALA A 415 22.24 13.81 1.92
CA ALA A 415 22.10 14.63 0.71
C ALA A 415 22.75 16.00 0.87
N THR A 416 22.53 16.68 2.00
CA THR A 416 23.21 17.95 2.31
C THR A 416 24.73 17.78 2.40
N TRP A 417 25.22 16.71 3.02
CA TRP A 417 26.66 16.41 3.08
C TRP A 417 27.26 16.11 1.69
N ALA A 418 26.49 15.49 0.81
CA ALA A 418 26.87 15.27 -0.59
C ALA A 418 26.84 16.55 -1.45
N GLY A 419 26.40 17.69 -0.90
CA GLY A 419 26.33 18.97 -1.59
C GLY A 419 25.17 19.08 -2.59
N LEU A 420 24.11 18.28 -2.41
CA LEU A 420 22.89 18.32 -3.21
C LEU A 420 21.95 19.44 -2.80
#